data_AF-A0A935ZDZ0-F1
#
_entry.id   AF-A0A935ZDZ0-F1
#
_cell.length_a   1.000
_cell.length_b   1.000
_cell.length_c   1.000
_cell.angle_alpha   90.00
_cell.angle_beta   90.00
_cell.angle_gamma   90.00
#
_symmetry.space_group_name_H-M   'P 1'
#
loop_
_entity.id
_entity.type
_entity.pdbx_description
1 polymer ?
#
loop_
_entity_poly.entity_id
_entity_poly.type
_entity_poly.pdbx_seq_one_letter_code
_entity_poly.pdbx_strand_id
1 'polypeptide(L)'
;MNRARTSSRPRTSRRSIARRAEFPKECCGFILGEGDRAELVPCINRQDQLHALDPEAHPRTAENGYNIGGKQLLQLVRSFESEQPARIIYHSHPRVGAYFSEEDTRAALGAGYPCDYLVVDVQDQRIVEAKLFRQDGERYVEIARFDGAAI
;
A
#
# COMPACT_ATOMS: atom_id res chain seq x y z
N MET A 1 14.28 -32.99 -33.67
CA MET A 1 14.20 -31.53 -33.89
C MET A 1 13.04 -31.00 -33.05
N ASN A 2 13.33 -30.45 -31.87
CA ASN A 2 12.32 -30.03 -30.90
C ASN A 2 12.16 -28.50 -30.98
N ARG A 3 11.00 -28.01 -31.42
CA ARG A 3 10.70 -26.56 -31.44
C ARG A 3 10.30 -26.12 -30.03
N ALA A 4 11.15 -25.34 -29.39
CA ALA A 4 10.85 -24.69 -28.12
C ALA A 4 9.69 -23.70 -28.32
N ARG A 5 8.60 -23.89 -27.57
CA ARG A 5 7.53 -22.92 -27.40
C ARG A 5 8.08 -21.73 -26.62
N THR A 6 8.20 -20.58 -27.28
CA THR A 6 8.37 -19.29 -26.62
C THR A 6 7.10 -18.97 -25.83
N SER A 7 7.16 -19.15 -24.51
CA SER A 7 6.16 -18.67 -23.57
C SER A 7 6.22 -17.14 -23.53
N SER A 8 5.29 -16.49 -24.22
CA SER A 8 5.10 -15.04 -24.14
C SER A 8 4.44 -14.71 -22.80
N ARG A 9 5.21 -14.18 -21.85
CA ARG A 9 4.68 -13.56 -20.62
C ARG A 9 3.71 -12.43 -21.00
N PRO A 10 2.49 -12.38 -20.43
CA PRO A 10 1.57 -11.29 -20.72
C PRO A 10 2.15 -9.97 -20.21
N ARG A 11 2.10 -8.94 -21.07
CA ARG A 11 2.41 -7.54 -20.73
C ARG A 11 1.26 -6.96 -19.90
N THR A 12 1.12 -7.38 -18.64
CA THR A 12 0.41 -6.54 -17.67
C THR A 12 1.29 -5.33 -17.39
N SER A 13 0.75 -4.12 -17.51
CA SER A 13 1.46 -2.91 -17.13
C SER A 13 1.89 -3.07 -15.67
N ARG A 14 3.20 -3.23 -15.43
CA ARG A 14 3.79 -3.30 -14.08
C ARG A 14 3.61 -1.94 -13.41
N ARG A 15 2.40 -1.63 -12.95
CA ARG A 15 2.19 -0.52 -12.01
C ARG A 15 2.83 -0.98 -10.70
N SER A 16 3.95 -0.38 -10.34
CA SER A 16 4.63 -0.68 -9.09
C SER A 16 3.81 -0.13 -7.93
N ILE A 17 3.77 -0.89 -6.84
CA ILE A 17 3.09 -0.53 -5.58
C ILE A 17 3.78 0.70 -4.96
N ALA A 18 5.11 0.79 -5.03
CA ALA A 18 5.84 1.99 -4.68
C ALA A 18 6.24 2.79 -5.93
N ARG A 19 6.09 4.12 -5.87
CA ARG A 19 6.51 5.04 -6.94
C ARG A 19 7.67 5.91 -6.48
N ARG A 20 8.77 5.86 -7.22
CA ARG A 20 9.94 6.74 -7.01
C ARG A 20 9.60 8.23 -7.01
N ALA A 21 8.55 8.64 -7.73
CA ALA A 21 8.12 10.04 -7.80
C ALA A 21 7.53 10.58 -6.48
N GLU A 22 7.09 9.70 -5.57
CA GLU A 22 6.52 10.09 -4.28
C GLU A 22 7.58 10.11 -3.18
N PHE A 23 8.64 9.33 -3.32
CA PHE A 23 9.79 9.37 -2.42
C PHE A 23 10.43 10.77 -2.37
N PRO A 24 10.76 11.33 -1.18
CA PRO A 24 10.86 10.68 0.13
C PRO A 24 9.58 10.65 0.96
N LYS A 25 8.40 10.88 0.38
CA LYS A 25 7.10 10.76 1.07
C LYS A 25 6.56 9.34 0.96
N GLU A 26 5.70 8.98 1.90
CA GLU A 26 4.89 7.78 1.83
C GLU A 26 3.92 7.87 0.64
N CYS A 27 3.92 6.84 -0.20
CA CYS A 27 2.84 6.56 -1.13
C CYS A 27 1.84 5.59 -0.50
N CYS A 28 0.58 5.63 -0.94
CA CYS A 28 -0.45 4.71 -0.47
C CYS A 28 -1.41 4.28 -1.59
N GLY A 29 -2.14 3.21 -1.35
CA GLY A 29 -3.18 2.74 -2.25
C GLY A 29 -3.83 1.44 -1.77
N PHE A 30 -4.57 0.80 -2.66
CA PHE A 30 -5.19 -0.49 -2.38
C PHE A 30 -5.24 -1.39 -3.61
N ILE A 31 -5.47 -2.67 -3.38
CA ILE A 31 -5.64 -3.70 -4.41
C ILE A 31 -7.08 -4.22 -4.36
N LEU A 32 -7.79 -4.08 -5.46
CA LEU A 32 -9.13 -4.62 -5.67
C LEU A 32 -9.05 -6.05 -6.16
N GLY A 33 -9.94 -6.92 -5.69
CA GLY A 33 -10.03 -8.30 -6.14
C GLY A 33 -8.78 -9.12 -5.80
N GLU A 34 -8.61 -10.24 -6.51
CA GLU A 34 -7.54 -11.20 -6.30
C GLU A 34 -7.18 -11.94 -7.59
N GLY A 35 -6.04 -12.63 -7.58
CA GLY A 35 -5.55 -13.39 -8.73
C GLY A 35 -5.40 -12.55 -10.00
N ASP A 36 -5.84 -13.09 -11.13
CA ASP A 36 -5.71 -12.44 -12.44
C ASP A 36 -6.61 -11.21 -12.61
N ARG A 37 -7.58 -11.00 -11.70
CA ARG A 37 -8.47 -9.83 -11.69
C ARG A 37 -7.96 -8.73 -10.76
N ALA A 38 -6.86 -8.95 -10.05
CA ALA A 38 -6.34 -7.98 -9.11
C ALA A 38 -6.00 -6.64 -9.79
N GLU A 39 -6.54 -5.54 -9.27
CA GLU A 39 -6.29 -4.20 -9.79
C GLU A 39 -5.63 -3.30 -8.73
N LEU A 40 -4.49 -2.72 -9.08
CA LEU A 40 -3.79 -1.75 -8.24
C LEU A 40 -4.38 -0.34 -8.41
N VAL A 41 -4.90 0.23 -7.32
CA VAL A 41 -5.41 1.60 -7.26
C VAL A 41 -4.46 2.48 -6.44
N PRO A 42 -3.65 3.34 -7.08
CA PRO A 42 -2.80 4.30 -6.40
C PRO A 42 -3.61 5.49 -5.87
N CYS A 43 -3.30 5.92 -4.64
CA CYS A 43 -3.97 7.02 -3.96
C CYS A 43 -3.10 8.28 -3.94
N ILE A 44 -3.76 9.43 -3.86
CA ILE A 44 -3.08 10.69 -3.54
C ILE A 44 -2.93 10.73 -2.01
N ASN A 45 -1.69 10.80 -1.51
CA ASN A 45 -1.44 11.05 -0.09
C ASN A 45 -1.80 12.50 0.26
N ARG A 46 -2.76 12.69 1.17
CA ARG A 46 -3.25 13.99 1.63
C ARG A 46 -2.64 14.43 2.97
N GLN A 47 -1.70 13.69 3.54
CA GLN A 47 -1.18 13.95 4.88
C GLN A 47 -0.61 15.36 5.05
N ASP A 48 0.16 15.87 4.08
CA ASP A 48 0.68 17.26 4.14
C ASP A 48 -0.44 18.31 4.15
N GLN A 49 -1.56 18.05 3.47
CA GLN A 49 -2.68 18.99 3.43
C GLN A 49 -3.43 19.01 4.76
N LEU A 50 -3.57 17.85 5.41
CA LEU A 50 -4.14 17.75 6.75
C LEU A 50 -3.24 18.41 7.78
N HIS A 51 -1.94 18.14 7.73
CA HIS A 51 -0.94 18.79 8.59
C HIS A 51 -0.97 20.30 8.43
N ALA A 52 -1.02 20.82 7.20
CA ALA A 52 -1.09 22.25 6.95
C ALA A 52 -2.40 22.90 7.45
N LEU A 53 -3.49 22.15 7.51
CA LEU A 53 -4.79 22.64 7.98
C LEU A 53 -4.85 22.68 9.51
N ASP A 54 -4.39 21.62 10.17
CA ASP A 54 -4.37 21.50 11.64
C ASP A 54 -3.18 20.61 12.08
N PRO A 55 -2.00 21.23 12.35
CA PRO A 55 -0.82 20.49 12.77
C PRO A 55 -0.96 19.83 14.14
N GLU A 56 -1.84 20.33 15.01
CA GLU A 56 -2.05 19.74 16.35
C GLU A 56 -2.86 18.45 16.23
N ALA A 57 -3.92 18.44 15.43
CA ALA A 57 -4.70 17.23 15.15
C ALA A 57 -3.96 16.24 14.24
N HIS A 58 -3.11 16.76 13.35
CA HIS A 58 -2.36 15.97 12.37
C HIS A 58 -0.86 16.26 12.44
N PRO A 59 -0.14 15.83 13.50
CA PRO A 59 1.27 16.20 13.72
C PRO A 59 2.25 15.60 12.72
N ARG A 60 1.83 14.59 11.95
CA ARG A 60 2.66 13.92 10.93
C ARG A 60 2.58 14.60 9.58
N THR A 61 3.65 14.52 8.81
CA THR A 61 3.69 14.94 7.41
C THR A 61 3.65 13.72 6.51
N ALA A 62 3.61 13.93 5.20
CA ALA A 62 3.68 12.84 4.23
C ALA A 62 5.02 12.08 4.26
N GLU A 63 6.04 12.54 4.99
CA GLU A 63 7.31 11.80 5.15
C GLU A 63 7.21 10.60 6.09
N ASN A 64 6.21 10.57 6.97
CA ASN A 64 6.04 9.53 8.01
C ASN A 64 4.57 9.17 8.30
N GLY A 65 3.70 9.47 7.34
CA GLY A 65 2.31 9.05 7.38
C GLY A 65 1.59 9.27 6.06
N TYR A 66 0.44 8.62 5.93
CA TYR A 66 -0.42 8.79 4.79
C TYR A 66 -1.87 9.02 5.19
N ASN A 67 -2.59 9.73 4.31
CA ASN A 67 -4.04 9.80 4.36
C ASN A 67 -4.61 9.67 2.95
N ILE A 68 -5.51 8.71 2.74
CA ILE A 68 -6.06 8.41 1.42
C ILE A 68 -6.94 9.58 0.94
N GLY A 69 -6.64 10.11 -0.25
CA GLY A 69 -7.48 11.12 -0.88
C GLY A 69 -8.96 10.73 -0.97
N GLY A 70 -9.86 11.67 -0.66
CA GLY A 70 -11.29 11.40 -0.49
C GLY A 70 -11.97 10.71 -1.68
N LYS A 71 -11.54 10.97 -2.92
CA LYS A 71 -12.06 10.26 -4.11
C LYS A 71 -11.71 8.77 -4.07
N GLN A 72 -10.45 8.45 -3.77
CA GLN A 72 -9.99 7.07 -3.66
C GLN A 72 -10.54 6.39 -2.40
N LEU A 73 -10.71 7.14 -1.30
CA LEU A 73 -11.32 6.62 -0.08
C LEU A 73 -12.77 6.19 -0.34
N LEU A 74 -13.55 7.01 -1.07
CA LEU A 74 -14.90 6.64 -1.46
C LEU A 74 -14.93 5.40 -2.37
N GLN A 75 -13.96 5.27 -3.28
CA GLN A 75 -13.81 4.09 -4.12
C GLN A 75 -13.47 2.84 -3.30
N LEU A 76 -12.54 2.96 -2.35
CA LEU A 76 -12.17 1.88 -1.43
C LEU A 76 -13.38 1.39 -0.65
N VAL A 77 -14.10 2.29 0.02
CA VAL A 77 -15.27 1.93 0.84
C VAL A 77 -16.37 1.27 0.00
N ARG A 78 -16.68 1.82 -1.17
CA ARG A 78 -17.68 1.24 -2.08
C ARG A 78 -17.27 -0.11 -2.65
N SER A 79 -15.97 -0.39 -2.74
CA SER A 79 -15.51 -1.67 -3.28
C SER A 79 -15.95 -2.86 -2.43
N PHE A 80 -16.07 -2.68 -1.10
CA PHE A 80 -16.42 -3.76 -0.18
C PHE A 80 -17.79 -4.38 -0.44
N GLU A 81 -18.68 -3.67 -1.12
CA GLU A 81 -20.02 -4.14 -1.52
C GLU A 81 -20.08 -4.60 -2.99
N SER A 82 -18.94 -4.62 -3.68
CA SER A 82 -18.85 -4.98 -5.11
C SER A 82 -18.35 -6.41 -5.32
N GLU A 83 -18.39 -6.87 -6.57
CA GLU A 83 -17.80 -8.17 -6.97
C GLU A 83 -16.26 -8.20 -6.91
N GLN A 84 -15.60 -7.04 -6.74
CA GLN A 84 -14.15 -6.92 -6.62
C GLN A 84 -13.79 -6.09 -5.38
N PRO A 85 -14.01 -6.62 -4.16
CA PRO A 85 -13.70 -5.90 -2.93
C PRO A 85 -12.21 -5.66 -2.80
N ALA A 86 -11.83 -4.55 -2.18
CA ALA A 86 -10.45 -4.33 -1.77
C ALA A 86 -10.03 -5.42 -0.78
N ARG A 87 -8.85 -6.01 -1.02
CA ARG A 87 -8.26 -7.07 -0.19
C ARG A 87 -7.03 -6.60 0.56
N ILE A 88 -6.28 -5.67 -0.03
CA ILE A 88 -5.02 -5.18 0.51
C ILE A 88 -5.03 -3.66 0.45
N ILE A 89 -4.71 -3.02 1.56
CA ILE A 89 -4.27 -1.62 1.59
C ILE A 89 -2.75 -1.63 1.66
N TYR A 90 -2.08 -0.74 0.94
CA TYR A 90 -0.63 -0.64 1.00
C TYR A 90 -0.18 0.79 1.28
N HIS A 91 0.99 0.88 1.90
CA HIS A 91 1.74 2.12 2.00
C HIS A 91 3.25 1.84 2.01
N SER A 92 4.03 2.87 1.70
CA SER A 92 5.49 2.77 1.72
C SER A 92 6.08 3.45 2.95
N HIS A 93 7.13 2.88 3.51
CA HIS A 93 7.98 3.47 4.52
C HIS A 93 9.30 3.94 3.90
N PRO A 94 9.57 5.26 3.85
CA PRO A 94 10.82 5.80 3.37
C PRO A 94 11.94 5.54 4.39
N ARG A 95 12.96 4.78 4.01
CA ARG A 95 14.23 4.61 4.76
C ARG A 95 14.17 3.92 6.13
N VAL A 96 13.02 3.39 6.55
CA VAL A 96 12.85 2.85 7.92
C VAL A 96 12.46 1.37 8.01
N GLY A 97 12.35 0.66 6.88
CA GLY A 97 11.95 -0.75 6.87
C GLY A 97 10.44 -0.99 6.80
N ALA A 98 10.05 -2.20 6.43
CA ALA A 98 8.65 -2.58 6.18
C ALA A 98 7.92 -3.07 7.44
N TYR A 99 8.06 -2.39 8.57
CA TYR A 99 7.35 -2.78 9.80
C TYR A 99 5.95 -2.17 9.87
N PHE A 100 5.06 -2.77 10.65
CA PHE A 100 3.75 -2.18 10.97
C PHE A 100 3.84 -1.44 12.30
N SER A 101 3.75 -0.11 12.27
CA SER A 101 3.95 0.75 13.44
C SER A 101 2.74 0.71 14.40
N GLU A 102 2.92 1.25 15.61
CA GLU A 102 1.81 1.47 16.54
C GLU A 102 0.76 2.42 15.96
N GLU A 103 1.20 3.41 15.16
CA GLU A 103 0.29 4.31 14.46
C GLU A 103 -0.47 3.60 13.34
N ASP A 104 0.20 2.74 12.56
CA ASP A 104 -0.48 1.94 11.53
C ASP A 104 -1.55 1.06 12.16
N THR A 105 -1.22 0.46 13.32
CA THR A 105 -2.16 -0.34 14.11
C THR A 105 -3.35 0.50 14.55
N ARG A 106 -3.10 1.67 15.17
CA ARG A 106 -4.16 2.59 15.62
C ARG A 106 -5.06 3.04 14.47
N ALA A 107 -4.47 3.44 13.36
CA ALA A 107 -5.19 3.92 12.17
C ALA A 107 -6.01 2.79 11.53
N ALA A 108 -5.43 1.61 11.36
CA ALA A 108 -6.10 0.46 10.75
C ALA A 108 -7.25 -0.08 11.62
N LEU A 109 -7.07 -0.14 12.95
CA LEU A 109 -8.14 -0.48 13.88
C LEU A 109 -9.25 0.57 13.88
N GLY A 110 -8.90 1.86 13.84
CA GLY A 110 -9.87 2.95 13.76
C GLY A 110 -10.68 2.94 12.46
N ALA A 111 -10.06 2.53 11.35
CA ALA A 111 -10.72 2.40 10.06
C ALA A 111 -11.61 1.13 9.97
N GLY A 112 -11.18 0.01 10.56
CA GLY A 112 -11.95 -1.23 10.60
C GLY A 112 -12.19 -1.87 9.23
N TYR A 113 -11.36 -1.57 8.23
CA TYR A 113 -11.50 -2.14 6.90
C TYR A 113 -11.11 -3.62 6.87
N PRO A 114 -11.87 -4.49 6.17
CA PRO A 114 -11.57 -5.92 6.07
C PRO A 114 -10.45 -6.19 5.05
N CYS A 115 -9.29 -5.58 5.25
CA CYS A 115 -8.11 -5.65 4.39
C CYS A 115 -6.88 -6.12 5.18
N ASP A 116 -6.02 -6.89 4.51
CA ASP A 116 -4.63 -7.02 4.96
C ASP A 116 -3.84 -5.75 4.58
N TYR A 117 -2.73 -5.49 5.25
CA TYR A 117 -1.90 -4.32 4.99
C TYR A 117 -0.52 -4.70 4.47
N LEU A 118 -0.13 -4.16 3.32
CA LEU A 118 1.18 -4.36 2.73
C LEU A 118 2.06 -3.13 2.96
N VAL A 119 3.11 -3.26 3.78
CA VAL A 119 4.10 -2.20 3.97
C VAL A 119 5.29 -2.45 3.07
N VAL A 120 5.76 -1.41 2.38
CA VAL A 120 6.87 -1.48 1.43
C VAL A 120 8.03 -0.61 1.91
N ASP A 121 9.22 -1.20 2.13
CA ASP A 121 10.43 -0.44 2.44
C ASP A 121 11.02 0.14 1.15
N VAL A 122 10.99 1.47 1.03
CA VAL A 122 11.51 2.20 -0.11
C VAL A 122 12.72 3.00 0.29
N GLN A 123 13.79 2.82 -0.49
CA GLN A 123 15.06 3.53 -0.39
C GLN A 123 15.30 4.32 -1.68
N ASP A 124 16.33 5.15 -1.71
CA ASP A 124 16.57 6.10 -2.82
C ASP A 124 16.61 5.47 -4.23
N GLN A 125 17.03 4.20 -4.35
CA GLN A 125 17.18 3.48 -5.63
C GLN A 125 16.61 2.06 -5.65
N ARG A 126 15.92 1.63 -4.58
CA ARG A 126 15.40 0.26 -4.50
C ARG A 126 14.20 0.15 -3.56
N ILE A 127 13.36 -0.83 -3.85
CA ILE A 127 12.53 -1.47 -2.83
C ILE A 127 13.41 -2.51 -2.14
N VAL A 128 13.45 -2.50 -0.81
CA VAL A 128 14.26 -3.45 -0.04
C VAL A 128 13.48 -4.73 0.21
N GLU A 129 12.26 -4.57 0.72
CA GLU A 129 11.33 -5.66 1.03
C GLU A 129 9.90 -5.11 1.09
N ALA A 130 8.92 -6.03 1.04
CA ALA A 130 7.55 -5.74 1.44
C ALA A 130 7.05 -6.81 2.40
N LYS A 131 6.23 -6.41 3.37
CA LYS A 131 5.64 -7.32 4.37
C LYS A 131 4.14 -7.13 4.41
N LEU A 132 3.41 -8.26 4.40
CA LEU A 132 1.96 -8.29 4.50
C LEU A 132 1.57 -8.60 5.94
N PHE A 133 0.67 -7.80 6.48
CA PHE A 133 0.19 -7.89 7.84
C PHE A 133 -1.31 -8.15 7.87
N ARG A 134 -1.74 -9.01 8.79
CA ARG A 134 -3.15 -9.32 9.03
C ARG A 134 -3.52 -8.98 10.46
N GLN A 135 -4.75 -8.50 10.66
CA GLN A 135 -5.28 -8.26 11.99
C GLN A 135 -5.37 -9.56 12.80
N ASP A 136 -4.84 -9.53 14.01
CA ASP A 136 -4.97 -10.55 15.05
C ASP A 136 -5.30 -9.84 16.38
N GLY A 137 -6.58 -9.82 16.75
CA GLY A 137 -7.09 -9.03 17.86
C GLY A 137 -6.88 -7.53 17.65
N GLU A 138 -6.16 -6.90 18.60
CA GLU A 138 -5.80 -5.47 18.58
C GLU A 138 -4.42 -5.22 17.95
N ARG A 139 -3.89 -6.20 17.21
CA ARG A 139 -2.56 -6.12 16.60
C ARG A 139 -2.61 -6.53 15.14
N TYR A 140 -1.52 -6.27 14.44
CA TYR A 140 -1.29 -6.73 13.08
C TYR A 140 -0.01 -7.56 13.05
N VAL A 141 -0.11 -8.80 12.56
CA VAL A 141 0.99 -9.77 12.55
C VAL A 141 1.46 -10.01 11.11
N GLU A 142 2.78 -10.14 10.92
CA GLU A 142 3.38 -10.47 9.62
C GLU A 142 2.92 -11.87 9.19
N ILE A 143 2.26 -11.96 8.02
CA ILE A 143 1.79 -13.23 7.43
C ILE A 143 2.52 -13.60 6.14
N ALA A 144 3.20 -12.64 5.52
CA ALA A 144 4.06 -12.90 4.36
C ALA A 144 5.14 -11.82 4.22
N ARG A 145 6.25 -12.20 3.57
CA ARG A 145 7.35 -11.31 3.20
C ARG A 145 7.72 -11.52 1.74
N PHE A 146 8.05 -10.43 1.07
CA PHE A 146 8.43 -10.41 -0.33
C PHE A 146 9.77 -9.69 -0.50
N ASP A 147 10.66 -10.28 -1.28
CA ASP A 147 11.92 -9.66 -1.65
C ASP A 147 11.68 -8.42 -2.50
N GLY A 148 12.46 -7.38 -2.24
CA GLY A 148 12.42 -6.15 -3.01
C GLY A 148 13.05 -6.27 -4.40
N ALA A 149 12.98 -5.17 -5.15
CA ALA A 149 13.56 -5.03 -6.47
C ALA A 149 14.10 -3.62 -6.67
N ALA A 150 15.01 -3.44 -7.63
CA ALA A 150 15.41 -2.11 -8.07
C ALA A 150 14.20 -1.35 -8.64
N ILE A 151 14.14 -0.04 -8.40
CA ILE A 151 13.10 0.89 -8.90
C ILE A 151 13.68 1.89 -9.89
#